data_AF-A0A2T2RWL9-F1
#
_entry.id   AF-A0A2T2RWL9-F1
#
_cell.length_a   1.000
_cell.length_b   1.000
_cell.length_c   1.000
_cell.angle_alpha   90.00
_cell.angle_beta   90.00
_cell.angle_gamma   90.00
#
_symmetry.space_group_name_H-M   'P 1'
#
loop_
_entity.id
_entity.type
_entity.pdbx_description
1 polymer ?
#
loop_
_entity_poly.entity_id
_entity_poly.type
_entity_poly.pdbx_seq_one_letter_code
_entity_poly.pdbx_strand_id
1 'polypeptide(L)' 'RAEILASLKPVDGAIIFSETTAMPLIEALQPEIYAKGGDYTPSTLPEAPAVRAYGGQIELVKVEIPTSSTAIIQRILP' A
#
# COMPACT_ATOMS: atom_id res chain seq x y z
N ARG A 1 -13.32 -3.16 6.37
CA ARG A 1 -12.29 -2.70 5.41
C ARG A 1 -11.75 -3.86 4.58
N ALA A 2 -11.20 -4.90 5.20
CA ALA A 2 -10.66 -6.07 4.49
C ALA A 2 -11.69 -6.69 3.51
N GLU A 3 -12.94 -6.87 3.93
CA GLU A 3 -14.04 -7.37 3.07
C GLU A 3 -14.26 -6.52 1.81
N ILE A 4 -14.25 -5.19 1.96
CA ILE A 4 -14.40 -4.27 0.83
C ILE A 4 -13.22 -4.43 -0.15
N LEU A 5 -11.98 -4.52 0.36
CA LEU A 5 -10.80 -4.74 -0.49
C LEU A 5 -10.84 -6.11 -1.18
N ALA A 6 -11.21 -7.17 -0.46
CA ALA A 6 -11.31 -8.53 -1.00
C ALA A 6 -12.44 -8.69 -2.03
N SER A 7 -13.42 -7.78 -2.03
CA SER A 7 -14.48 -7.75 -3.06
C SER A 7 -14.03 -7.15 -4.40
N LEU A 8 -12.86 -6.50 -4.45
CA LEU A 8 -12.34 -5.93 -5.69
C LEU A 8 -11.83 -7.06 -6.60
N LYS A 9 -12.26 -7.05 -7.87
CA LYS A 9 -11.86 -8.03 -8.89
C LYS A 9 -10.34 -8.34 -8.96
N PRO A 10 -9.40 -7.37 -8.86
CA PRO A 10 -7.97 -7.65 -8.95
C PRO A 10 -7.33 -8.16 -7.64
N VAL A 11 -8.09 -8.39 -6.56
CA VAL A 11 -7.54 -8.76 -5.25
C VAL A 11 -7.74 -10.26 -5.01
N ASP A 12 -6.64 -11.01 -4.93
CA ASP A 12 -6.67 -12.45 -4.62
C ASP A 12 -6.79 -12.75 -3.11
N GLY A 13 -6.36 -11.81 -2.25
CA GLY A 13 -6.39 -11.99 -0.81
C GLY A 13 -6.06 -10.73 -0.02
N ALA A 14 -6.35 -10.75 1.28
CA ALA A 14 -6.04 -9.67 2.20
C ALA A 14 -5.44 -10.23 3.50
N ILE A 15 -4.35 -9.62 3.96
CA ILE A 15 -3.69 -9.95 5.23
C ILE A 15 -3.91 -8.79 6.20
N ILE A 16 -4.43 -9.10 7.38
CA ILE A 16 -4.64 -8.13 8.46
C ILE A 16 -3.43 -8.19 9.39
N PHE A 17 -2.86 -7.03 9.70
CA PHE A 17 -1.72 -6.89 10.60
C PHE A 17 -1.90 -5.64 11.47
N SER A 18 -1.25 -5.62 12.63
CA SER A 18 -1.42 -4.56 13.66
C SER A 18 -0.23 -3.62 13.78
N GLU A 19 0.88 -3.99 13.16
CA GLU A 19 2.13 -3.26 13.14
C GLU A 19 1.97 -1.93 12.39
N THR A 20 2.77 -0.94 12.81
CA THR A 20 2.77 0.39 12.19
C THR A 20 3.36 0.40 10.77
N THR A 21 4.18 -0.61 10.43
CA THR A 21 4.75 -0.79 9.09
C THR A 21 4.47 -2.20 8.59
N ALA A 22 4.44 -2.36 7.27
CA ALA A 22 4.30 -3.68 6.66
C ALA A 22 5.63 -4.46 6.59
N MET A 23 6.72 -3.96 7.20
CA MET A 23 8.05 -4.56 7.08
C MET A 23 8.09 -6.05 7.46
N PRO A 24 7.53 -6.50 8.61
CA PRO A 24 7.59 -7.91 8.98
C PRO A 24 6.91 -8.82 7.95
N LEU A 25 5.81 -8.35 7.35
CA LEU A 25 5.13 -9.08 6.28
C LEU A 25 5.95 -9.12 4.99
N ILE A 26 6.58 -8.01 4.63
CA ILE A 26 7.41 -7.92 3.43
C ILE A 26 8.64 -8.84 3.56
N GLU A 27 9.25 -8.91 4.73
CA GLU A 27 10.39 -9.80 5.02
C GLU A 27 9.97 -11.28 4.97
N ALA A 28 8.77 -11.60 5.44
CA ALA A 28 8.23 -12.96 5.45
C ALA A 28 7.74 -13.43 4.07
N LEU A 29 7.07 -12.55 3.32
CA LEU A 29 6.43 -12.89 2.04
C LEU A 29 7.35 -12.68 0.84
N GLN A 30 8.30 -11.76 0.93
CA GLN A 30 9.26 -11.40 -0.12
C GLN A 30 8.62 -11.25 -1.51
N PRO A 31 7.64 -10.34 -1.67
CA PRO A 31 6.95 -10.17 -2.95
C PRO A 31 7.92 -9.74 -4.05
N GLU A 32 7.81 -10.35 -5.23
CA GLU A 32 8.62 -9.95 -6.40
C GLU A 32 8.43 -8.46 -6.75
N ILE A 33 7.19 -7.95 -6.59
CA ILE A 33 6.81 -6.56 -6.80
C ILE A 33 6.08 -6.03 -5.58
N TYR A 34 6.61 -4.97 -4.97
CA TYR A 34 5.94 -4.18 -3.93
C TYR A 34 5.41 -2.87 -4.53
N ALA A 35 4.09 -2.75 -4.65
CA ALA A 35 3.45 -1.55 -5.18
C ALA A 35 2.97 -0.61 -4.07
N LYS A 36 3.22 0.69 -4.21
CA LYS A 36 2.70 1.73 -3.30
C LYS A 36 2.20 2.93 -4.09
N GLY A 37 0.98 3.38 -3.77
CA GLY A 37 0.41 4.61 -4.33
C GLY A 37 0.64 5.84 -3.44
N GLY A 38 0.66 7.03 -4.06
CA GLY A 38 0.75 8.32 -3.38
C GLY A 38 2.03 9.10 -3.71
N ASP A 39 2.30 10.14 -2.92
CA ASP A 39 3.43 11.06 -3.12
C ASP A 39 4.76 10.52 -2.56
N TYR A 40 4.89 9.19 -2.47
CA TYR A 40 6.11 8.56 -1.99
C TYR A 40 7.21 8.61 -3.05
N THR A 41 8.45 8.69 -2.58
CA THR A 41 9.65 8.46 -3.39
C THR A 41 10.34 7.21 -2.85
N PRO A 42 11.26 6.60 -3.62
CA PRO A 42 12.05 5.48 -3.11
C PRO A 42 12.92 5.82 -1.88
N SER A 43 13.12 7.11 -1.58
CA SER A 43 13.84 7.58 -0.40
C SER A 43 12.93 7.84 0.81
N THR A 44 11.62 8.07 0.61
CA THR A 44 10.66 8.33 1.69
C THR A 44 9.86 7.09 2.10
N LEU A 45 10.00 5.98 1.36
CA LEU A 45 9.31 4.72 1.62
C LEU A 45 10.04 3.89 2.71
N PRO A 46 9.46 3.73 3.92
CA PRO A 46 10.11 3.02 5.02
C PRO A 46 10.41 1.55 4.72
N GLU A 47 9.58 0.91 3.89
CA GLU A 47 9.73 -0.50 3.54
C GLU A 47 10.78 -0.76 2.44
N ALA A 48 11.32 0.29 1.81
CA ALA A 48 12.26 0.13 0.70
C ALA A 48 13.52 -0.70 1.03
N PRO A 49 14.14 -0.58 2.23
CA PRO A 49 15.28 -1.43 2.60
C PRO A 49 14.90 -2.91 2.65
N ALA A 50 13.72 -3.25 3.19
CA ALA A 50 13.26 -4.63 3.31
C ALA A 50 13.06 -5.27 1.92
N VAL A 51 12.42 -4.54 1.00
CA VAL A 51 12.21 -5.01 -0.38
C VAL A 51 13.55 -5.23 -1.11
N ARG A 52 14.48 -4.28 -0.98
CA ARG A 52 15.80 -4.36 -1.62
C ARG A 52 16.67 -5.48 -1.08
N ALA A 53 16.52 -5.85 0.20
CA ALA A 53 17.34 -6.85 0.85
C ALA A 53 17.23 -8.25 0.21
N TYR A 54 16.05 -8.59 -0.33
CA TYR A 54 15.82 -9.85 -1.07
C TYR A 54 15.77 -9.66 -2.60
N GLY A 55 16.04 -8.44 -3.10
CA GLY A 55 16.07 -8.15 -4.54
C GLY A 55 14.71 -7.89 -5.20
N GLY A 56 13.66 -7.61 -4.43
CA GLY A 56 12.35 -7.25 -4.96
C GLY A 56 12.30 -5.90 -5.66
N GLN A 57 11.29 -5.70 -6.50
CA GLN A 57 11.05 -4.45 -7.22
C GLN A 57 10.05 -3.56 -6.49
N ILE A 58 10.26 -2.24 -6.53
CA ILE A 58 9.35 -1.26 -5.94
C ILE A 58 8.70 -0.48 -7.07
N GLU A 59 7.37 -0.56 -7.17
CA GLU A 59 6.58 0.15 -8.17
C GLU A 59 5.75 1.26 -7.50
N LEU A 60 6.00 2.51 -7.88
CA LEU A 60 5.29 3.66 -7.34
C LEU A 60 4.18 4.09 -8.29
N VAL A 61 2.93 3.86 -7.86
CA VAL A 61 1.75 4.11 -8.69
C VAL A 61 1.28 5.55 -8.49
N LYS A 62 1.20 6.31 -9.58
CA LYS A 62 0.64 7.67 -9.56
C LYS A 62 -0.85 7.62 -9.26
N VAL A 63 -1.30 8.49 -8.37
CA VAL A 63 -2.73 8.66 -8.09
C VAL A 63 -3.36 9.45 -9.24
N GLU A 64 -4.15 8.80 -10.09
CA GLU A 64 -4.77 9.45 -11.25
C GLU A 64 -5.95 10.37 -10.88
N ILE A 65 -6.68 10.04 -9.81
CA ILE A 65 -7.82 10.83 -9.35
C ILE A 65 -7.54 11.30 -7.92
N PRO A 66 -7.39 12.61 -7.68
CA PRO A 66 -7.21 13.13 -6.34
C PRO A 66 -8.52 13.00 -5.55
N THR A 67 -8.70 11.84 -4.93
CA THR A 67 -9.80 11.55 -4.00
C THR A 67 -9.18 11.01 -2.72
N SER A 68 -9.44 11.70 -1.62
CA SER A 68 -9.04 11.27 -0.29
C SER A 68 -10.26 11.02 0.57
N SER A 69 -10.13 10.18 1.60
CA SER A 69 -11.19 10.00 2.60
C SER A 69 -11.56 11.33 3.26
N THR A 70 -10.58 12.21 3.49
CA THR A 70 -10.80 13.56 4.02
C THR A 70 -11.68 14.40 3.09
N ALA A 71 -11.41 14.39 1.78
CA ALA A 71 -12.20 15.15 0.80
C ALA A 71 -13.65 14.61 0.71
N ILE A 72 -13.83 13.30 0.82
CA ILE A 72 -15.17 12.69 0.86
C ILE A 72 -15.92 13.16 2.11
N ILE A 73 -15.29 13.13 3.29
CA ILE A 73 -15.89 13.59 4.54
C ILE A 73 -16.29 15.07 4.44
N GLN A 74 -15.40 15.93 3.93
CA GLN A 74 -15.68 17.36 3.75
C GLN A 74 -16.84 17.65 2.80
N ARG A 75 -17.13 16.73 1.87
CA ARG A 75 -18.27 16.87 0.95
C ARG A 75 -19.61 16.46 1.57
N ILE A 76 -19.56 15.68 2.65
CA ILE A 76 -20.74 15.19 3.38
C ILE A 76 -21.06 16.11 4.57
N LEU A 77 -20.04 16.71 5.19
CA LEU A 77 -20.21 17.66 6.28
C LEU A 77 -20.73 19.02 5.76
N PRO A 78 -21.65 19.67 6.49
CA PRO A 78 -22.27 20.94 6.12
C PRO A 78 -21.34 22.15 6.24
#